data_AF-A0A1F6C5I3-F1
#
_entry.id   AF-A0A1F6C5I3-F1
#
_cell.length_a   1.000
_cell.length_b   1.000
_cell.length_c   1.000
_cell.angle_alpha   90.00
_cell.angle_beta   90.00
_cell.angle_gamma   90.00
#
_symmetry.space_group_name_H-M   'P 1'
#
loop_
_entity.id
_entity.type
_entity.pdbx_description
1 polymer ?
#
loop_
_entity_poly.entity_id
_entity_poly.type
_entity_poly.pdbx_seq_one_letter_code
_entity_poly.pdbx_strand_id
1 'polypeptide(L)'
;MKLGRQILAILFLWGGQAWGDAHADAAVRQLVSLGVKETTARSVVERWMERDERRDPRPLLQTIQRSSENGAPVDLMLDKTAEGLAKGVSGDHLLRTLDGLGKSLGQAARLARVIRDDLNSEGISERETILRLGILQRLRKDDGWLRRLEEEAKQHQVNLHGFLQVSEAVGHLSGRLGLREKEADDLGALWMQKRTPPNEVNRLVRAIERGQKETSVSEAARAVTESVLRGAPLEDALGRAEKAQENKEKKKTRGDEEERVTQDRSNRQSQPSAAEGRKNPSDDKKDKESRNREKEKKDK
;
A
#
# COMPACT_ATOMS: atom_id res chain seq x y z
N MET A 1 -63.45 0.67 23.23
CA MET A 1 -62.07 0.26 23.57
C MET A 1 -61.03 0.78 22.56
N LYS A 2 -60.97 2.09 22.28
CA LYS A 2 -59.96 2.70 21.37
C LYS A 2 -59.06 3.76 22.03
N LEU A 3 -59.39 4.25 23.23
CA LEU A 3 -58.58 5.24 23.95
C LEU A 3 -57.31 4.66 24.62
N GLY A 4 -57.33 3.40 25.07
CA GLY A 4 -56.20 2.79 25.79
C GLY A 4 -54.95 2.55 24.93
N ARG A 5 -55.10 2.36 23.61
CA ARG A 5 -53.98 2.14 22.68
C ARG A 5 -53.26 3.43 22.25
N GLN A 6 -53.96 4.57 22.21
CA GLN A 6 -53.34 5.86 21.87
C GLN A 6 -52.53 6.44 23.05
N ILE A 7 -52.98 6.24 24.29
CA ILE A 7 -52.25 6.71 25.49
C ILE A 7 -50.95 5.90 25.70
N LEU A 8 -50.96 4.60 25.44
CA LEU A 8 -49.75 3.76 25.48
C LEU A 8 -48.74 4.12 24.38
N ALA A 9 -49.20 4.49 23.18
CA ALA A 9 -48.33 4.93 22.10
C ALA A 9 -47.68 6.30 22.39
N ILE A 10 -48.43 7.24 22.99
CA ILE A 10 -47.91 8.57 23.36
C ILE A 10 -46.95 8.47 24.56
N LEU A 11 -47.21 7.60 25.53
CA LEU A 11 -46.28 7.34 26.65
C LEU A 11 -45.02 6.59 26.22
N PHE A 12 -45.08 5.71 25.21
CA PHE A 12 -43.88 5.11 24.60
C PHE A 12 -43.09 6.14 23.78
N LEU A 13 -43.77 7.05 23.09
CA LEU A 13 -43.12 8.12 22.33
C LEU A 13 -42.41 9.12 23.27
N TRP A 14 -43.08 9.56 24.34
CA TRP A 14 -42.51 10.53 25.29
C TRP A 14 -41.51 9.89 26.26
N GLY A 15 -41.78 8.66 26.72
CA GLY A 15 -40.87 7.90 27.58
C GLY A 15 -39.59 7.49 26.86
N GLY A 16 -39.69 7.08 25.58
CA GLY A 16 -38.54 6.76 24.74
C GLY A 16 -37.71 7.98 24.33
N GLN A 17 -38.36 9.14 24.14
CA GLN A 17 -37.69 10.39 23.78
C GLN A 17 -36.96 11.01 24.99
N ALA A 18 -37.59 11.04 26.18
CA ALA A 18 -36.91 11.48 27.41
C ALA A 18 -35.77 10.54 27.85
N TRP A 19 -35.90 9.23 27.62
CA TRP A 19 -34.80 8.27 27.82
C TRP A 19 -33.66 8.47 26.81
N GLY A 20 -34.00 8.69 25.53
CA GLY A 20 -33.04 8.99 24.48
C GLY A 20 -32.24 10.26 24.81
N ASP A 21 -32.91 11.33 25.20
CA ASP A 21 -32.28 12.62 25.50
C ASP A 21 -31.36 12.56 26.73
N ALA A 22 -31.77 11.85 27.79
CA ALA A 22 -30.92 11.66 28.97
C ALA A 22 -29.66 10.83 28.66
N HIS A 23 -29.79 9.80 27.81
CA HIS A 23 -28.63 9.01 27.35
C HIS A 23 -27.74 9.79 26.38
N ALA A 24 -28.32 10.64 25.53
CA ALA A 24 -27.60 11.52 24.63
C ALA A 24 -26.75 12.53 25.42
N ASP A 25 -27.33 13.21 26.39
CA ASP A 25 -26.61 14.19 27.20
C ASP A 25 -25.51 13.55 28.05
N ALA A 26 -25.74 12.34 28.57
CA ALA A 26 -24.69 11.58 29.26
C ALA A 26 -23.54 11.19 28.31
N ALA A 27 -23.86 10.77 27.09
CA ALA A 27 -22.89 10.46 26.05
C ALA A 27 -22.03 11.67 25.66
N VAL A 28 -22.67 12.83 25.50
CA VAL A 28 -21.99 14.09 25.19
C VAL A 28 -21.02 14.46 26.30
N ARG A 29 -21.44 14.41 27.58
CA ARG A 29 -20.55 14.69 28.73
C ARG A 29 -19.35 13.74 28.77
N GLN A 30 -19.54 12.46 28.46
CA GLN A 30 -18.43 11.50 28.38
C GLN A 30 -17.44 11.87 27.28
N LEU A 31 -17.89 12.20 26.07
CA LEU A 31 -16.99 12.64 25.00
C LEU A 31 -16.29 13.96 25.35
N VAL A 32 -16.98 14.91 25.99
CA VAL A 32 -16.36 16.16 26.48
C VAL A 32 -15.26 15.88 27.50
N SER A 33 -15.45 14.91 28.41
CA SER A 33 -14.42 14.51 29.37
C SER A 33 -13.18 13.89 28.69
N LEU A 34 -13.32 13.38 27.47
CA LEU A 34 -12.22 12.91 26.62
C LEU A 34 -11.57 14.03 25.79
N GLY A 35 -11.90 15.30 26.05
CA GLY A 35 -11.30 16.47 25.39
C GLY A 35 -11.98 16.90 24.09
N VAL A 36 -13.16 16.36 23.79
CA VAL A 36 -13.94 16.71 22.60
C VAL A 36 -14.73 17.99 22.82
N LYS A 37 -14.81 18.87 21.82
CA LYS A 37 -15.70 20.04 21.89
C LYS A 37 -17.15 19.59 22.00
N GLU A 38 -17.91 20.19 22.93
CA GLU A 38 -19.30 19.83 23.19
C GLU A 38 -20.17 19.83 21.93
N THR A 39 -20.02 20.83 21.05
CA THR A 39 -20.75 20.92 19.79
C THR A 39 -20.47 19.73 18.86
N THR A 40 -19.21 19.28 18.77
CA THR A 40 -18.81 18.11 18.00
C THR A 40 -19.38 16.83 18.63
N ALA A 41 -19.24 16.68 19.95
CA ALA A 41 -19.77 15.54 20.68
C ALA A 41 -21.29 15.39 20.50
N ARG A 42 -22.03 16.49 20.67
CA ARG A 42 -23.48 16.56 20.48
C ARG A 42 -23.87 16.17 19.04
N SER A 43 -23.23 16.78 18.04
CA SER A 43 -23.54 16.46 16.64
C SER A 43 -23.31 14.99 16.28
N VAL A 44 -22.26 14.34 16.80
CA VAL A 44 -22.00 12.93 16.51
C VAL A 44 -23.01 12.02 17.22
N VAL A 45 -23.32 12.29 18.49
CA VAL A 45 -24.28 11.51 19.27
C VAL A 45 -25.69 11.61 18.67
N GLU A 46 -26.13 12.81 18.31
CA GLU A 46 -27.44 13.04 17.68
C GLU A 46 -27.54 12.28 16.35
N ARG A 47 -26.55 12.41 15.46
CA ARG A 47 -26.52 11.69 14.18
C ARG A 47 -26.45 10.18 14.36
N TRP A 48 -25.76 9.70 15.39
CA TRP A 48 -25.73 8.28 15.73
C TRP A 48 -27.14 7.81 16.09
N MET A 49 -27.83 8.52 16.99
CA MET A 49 -29.18 8.16 17.43
C MET A 49 -30.23 8.27 16.32
N GLU A 50 -30.05 9.16 15.36
CA GLU A 50 -30.92 9.25 14.18
C GLU A 50 -30.78 8.05 13.25
N ARG A 51 -29.58 7.47 13.16
CA ARG A 51 -29.21 6.47 12.14
C ARG A 51 -29.14 5.05 12.67
N ASP A 52 -28.80 4.88 13.94
CA ASP A 52 -28.71 3.58 14.58
C ASP A 52 -30.10 3.09 14.99
N GLU A 53 -30.44 1.86 14.60
CA GLU A 53 -31.76 1.27 14.87
C GLU A 53 -32.06 1.16 16.37
N ARG A 54 -31.02 0.99 17.20
CA ARG A 54 -31.15 0.86 18.66
C ARG A 54 -31.23 2.20 19.35
N ARG A 55 -30.91 3.30 18.64
CA ARG A 55 -30.84 4.68 19.17
C ARG A 55 -30.04 4.79 20.46
N ASP A 56 -29.04 3.92 20.60
CA ASP A 56 -28.23 3.78 21.82
C ASP A 56 -26.79 4.19 21.53
N PRO A 57 -26.29 5.29 22.11
CA PRO A 57 -24.91 5.73 21.90
C PRO A 57 -23.88 4.93 22.70
N ARG A 58 -24.29 4.10 23.67
CA ARG A 58 -23.34 3.40 24.57
C ARG A 58 -22.32 2.52 23.84
N PRO A 59 -22.68 1.72 22.82
CA PRO A 59 -21.70 0.92 22.08
C PRO A 59 -20.64 1.80 21.39
N LEU A 60 -21.05 2.93 20.82
CA LEU A 60 -20.13 3.89 20.20
C LEU A 60 -19.15 4.47 21.24
N LEU A 61 -19.67 4.90 22.39
CA LEU A 61 -18.84 5.45 23.47
C LEU A 61 -17.83 4.42 23.99
N GLN A 62 -18.26 3.18 24.21
CA GLN A 62 -17.39 2.10 24.64
C GLN A 62 -16.26 1.84 23.63
N THR A 63 -16.57 1.85 22.33
CA THR A 63 -15.55 1.70 21.29
C THR A 63 -14.57 2.87 21.26
N ILE A 64 -15.06 4.11 21.36
CA ILE A 64 -14.20 5.31 21.40
C ILE A 64 -13.31 5.30 22.65
N GLN A 65 -13.89 5.02 23.82
CA GLN A 65 -13.15 4.97 25.08
C GLN A 65 -12.06 3.90 25.05
N ARG A 66 -12.38 2.68 24.62
CA ARG A 66 -11.39 1.60 24.45
C ARG A 66 -10.29 2.00 23.47
N SER A 67 -10.63 2.71 22.40
CA SER A 67 -9.64 3.18 21.42
C SER A 67 -8.72 4.25 22.04
N SER A 68 -9.29 5.16 22.83
CA SER A 68 -8.55 6.18 23.58
C SER A 68 -7.61 5.56 24.62
N GLU A 69 -8.05 4.53 25.35
CA GLU A 69 -7.22 3.76 26.28
C GLU A 69 -6.04 3.08 25.56
N ASN A 70 -6.24 2.69 24.29
CA ASN A 70 -5.18 2.20 23.41
C ASN A 70 -4.34 3.33 22.76
N GLY A 71 -4.52 4.58 23.16
CA GLY A 71 -3.76 5.74 22.69
C GLY A 71 -4.23 6.33 21.36
N ALA A 72 -5.37 5.89 20.80
CA ALA A 72 -5.90 6.47 19.57
C ALA A 72 -6.45 7.89 19.81
N PRO A 73 -6.20 8.85 18.91
CA PRO A 73 -6.78 10.19 19.03
C PRO A 73 -8.30 10.17 18.89
N VAL A 74 -8.99 10.68 19.90
CA VAL A 74 -10.47 10.66 19.98
C VAL A 74 -11.10 11.49 18.87
N ASP A 75 -10.48 12.60 18.49
CA ASP A 75 -10.92 13.45 17.38
C ASP A 75 -10.94 12.67 16.05
N LEU A 76 -9.90 11.88 15.75
CA LEU A 76 -9.85 11.05 14.54
C LEU A 76 -10.90 9.94 14.55
N MET A 77 -11.18 9.37 15.73
CA MET A 77 -12.24 8.37 15.89
C MET A 77 -13.62 8.99 15.62
N LEU A 78 -13.85 10.22 16.09
CA LEU A 78 -15.09 10.95 15.86
C LEU A 78 -15.23 11.41 14.40
N ASP A 79 -14.16 11.90 13.77
CA ASP A 79 -14.16 12.23 12.35
C ASP A 79 -14.58 11.03 11.52
N LYS A 80 -14.03 9.84 11.83
CA LYS A 80 -14.40 8.62 11.12
C LYS A 80 -15.84 8.19 11.39
N THR A 81 -16.30 8.35 12.62
CA THR A 81 -17.70 8.09 13.00
C THR A 81 -18.63 8.97 12.19
N ALA A 82 -18.37 10.28 12.16
CA ALA A 82 -19.15 11.25 11.41
C ALA A 82 -19.16 10.95 9.90
N GLU A 83 -18.02 10.58 9.32
CA GLU A 83 -17.91 10.15 7.92
C GLU A 83 -18.76 8.89 7.64
N GLY A 84 -18.68 7.88 8.51
CA GLY A 84 -19.45 6.64 8.38
C GLY A 84 -20.96 6.89 8.44
N LEU A 85 -21.40 7.69 9.42
CA LEU A 85 -22.80 8.08 9.57
C LEU A 85 -23.31 8.86 8.35
N ALA A 86 -22.51 9.79 7.83
CA ALA A 86 -22.85 10.57 6.63
C ALA A 86 -22.99 9.69 5.38
N LYS A 87 -22.21 8.61 5.29
CA LYS A 87 -22.27 7.62 4.20
C LYS A 87 -23.36 6.55 4.38
N GLY A 88 -24.15 6.62 5.46
CA GLY A 88 -25.20 5.65 5.73
C GLY A 88 -24.68 4.26 6.10
N VAL A 89 -23.45 4.17 6.63
CA VAL A 89 -22.91 2.91 7.14
C VAL A 89 -23.71 2.48 8.37
N SER A 90 -24.10 1.21 8.44
CA SER A 90 -24.84 0.68 9.60
C SER A 90 -24.01 0.74 10.88
N GLY A 91 -24.67 0.96 12.03
CA GLY A 91 -24.02 1.06 13.33
C GLY A 91 -23.10 -0.14 13.64
N ASP A 92 -23.58 -1.36 13.45
CA ASP A 92 -22.79 -2.58 13.68
C ASP A 92 -21.57 -2.72 12.76
N HIS A 93 -21.64 -2.21 11.51
CA HIS A 93 -20.45 -2.18 10.64
C HIS A 93 -19.48 -1.08 11.08
N LEU A 94 -20.01 0.11 11.39
CA LEU A 94 -19.21 1.24 11.84
C LEU A 94 -18.44 0.92 13.13
N LEU A 95 -19.06 0.26 14.12
CA LEU A 95 -18.38 -0.16 15.36
C LEU A 95 -17.22 -1.12 15.09
N ARG A 96 -17.39 -2.08 14.17
CA ARG A 96 -16.32 -3.02 13.78
C ARG A 96 -15.17 -2.29 13.08
N THR A 97 -15.49 -1.37 12.18
CA THR A 97 -14.49 -0.52 11.52
C THR A 97 -13.75 0.35 12.52
N LEU A 98 -14.45 0.95 13.48
CA LEU A 98 -13.86 1.80 14.52
C LEU A 98 -12.96 0.99 15.46
N ASP A 99 -13.33 -0.21 15.88
CA ASP A 99 -12.46 -1.04 16.74
C ASP A 99 -11.12 -1.37 16.05
N GLY A 100 -11.16 -1.73 14.76
CA GLY A 100 -9.96 -1.95 13.96
C GLY A 100 -9.13 -0.67 13.76
N LEU A 101 -9.81 0.45 13.46
CA LEU A 101 -9.17 1.75 13.29
C LEU A 101 -8.51 2.22 14.59
N GLY A 102 -9.17 2.08 15.73
CA GLY A 102 -8.65 2.49 17.04
C GLY A 102 -7.35 1.78 17.39
N LYS A 103 -7.25 0.47 17.11
CA LYS A 103 -5.99 -0.27 17.30
C LYS A 103 -4.87 0.26 16.41
N SER A 104 -5.18 0.49 15.13
CA SER A 104 -4.21 1.00 14.15
C SER A 104 -3.76 2.42 14.48
N LEU A 105 -4.69 3.33 14.80
CA LEU A 105 -4.37 4.71 15.19
C LEU A 105 -3.63 4.76 16.51
N GLY A 106 -3.95 3.90 17.48
CA GLY A 106 -3.22 3.82 18.74
C GLY A 106 -1.77 3.36 18.56
N GLN A 107 -1.52 2.41 17.65
CA GLN A 107 -0.16 2.01 17.25
C GLN A 107 0.58 3.16 16.58
N ALA A 108 -0.06 3.81 15.59
CA ALA A 108 0.52 4.98 14.91
C ALA A 108 0.80 6.15 15.87
N ALA A 109 -0.06 6.38 16.87
CA ALA A 109 0.12 7.40 17.89
C ALA A 109 1.32 7.14 18.80
N ARG A 110 1.51 5.89 19.23
CA ARG A 110 2.72 5.52 20.00
C ARG A 110 3.98 5.73 19.17
N LEU A 111 3.98 5.28 17.92
CA LEU A 111 5.11 5.46 17.02
C LEU A 111 5.37 6.95 16.74
N ALA A 112 4.32 7.73 16.50
CA ALA A 112 4.43 9.17 16.28
C ALA A 112 5.11 9.89 17.44
N ARG A 113 4.81 9.54 18.69
CA ARG A 113 5.45 10.16 19.87
C ARG A 113 6.94 9.85 19.91
N VAL A 114 7.31 8.59 19.75
CA VAL A 114 8.73 8.16 19.71
C VAL A 114 9.49 8.91 18.62
N ILE A 115 8.98 8.90 17.40
CA ILE A 115 9.65 9.53 16.26
C ILE A 115 9.72 11.06 16.42
N ARG A 116 8.68 11.70 17.00
CA ARG A 116 8.66 13.15 17.21
C ARG A 116 9.58 13.62 18.33
N ASP A 117 9.82 12.78 19.33
CA ASP A 117 10.80 13.07 20.38
C ASP A 117 12.23 13.02 19.81
N ASP A 118 12.46 12.15 18.83
CA ASP A 118 13.78 11.93 18.23
C ASP A 118 14.07 12.81 17.00
N LEU A 119 13.05 13.21 16.24
CA LEU A 119 13.18 14.00 15.02
C LEU A 119 12.52 15.38 15.15
N ASN A 120 13.22 16.42 14.69
CA ASN A 120 12.67 17.77 14.66
C ASN A 120 11.38 17.84 13.83
N SER A 121 10.29 18.30 14.43
CA SER A 121 8.95 18.28 13.82
C SER A 121 8.69 19.40 12.80
N GLU A 122 9.46 20.48 12.80
CA GLU A 122 9.36 21.63 11.87
C GLU A 122 7.92 22.07 11.51
N GLY A 123 7.01 22.06 12.50
CA GLY A 123 5.63 22.51 12.32
C GLY A 123 4.62 21.44 11.87
N ILE A 124 5.03 20.18 11.70
CA ILE A 124 4.09 19.07 11.49
C ILE A 124 3.37 18.76 12.81
N SER A 125 2.04 18.78 12.76
CA SER A 125 1.18 18.46 13.90
C SER A 125 1.24 16.96 14.26
N GLU A 126 1.00 16.63 15.53
CA GLU A 126 0.90 15.21 15.96
C GLU A 126 -0.13 14.46 15.14
N ARG A 127 -1.30 15.08 14.96
CA ARG A 127 -2.42 14.52 14.21
C ARG A 127 -2.02 14.13 12.79
N GLU A 128 -1.28 14.99 12.10
CA GLU A 128 -0.79 14.72 10.75
C GLU A 128 0.21 13.55 10.75
N THR A 129 1.17 13.54 11.67
CA THR A 129 2.14 12.45 11.82
C THR A 129 1.44 11.11 12.05
N ILE A 130 0.44 11.07 12.94
CA ILE A 130 -0.35 9.86 13.24
C ILE A 130 -1.08 9.36 11.99
N LEU A 131 -1.71 10.26 11.24
CA LEU A 131 -2.42 9.89 10.02
C LEU A 131 -1.48 9.32 8.95
N ARG A 132 -0.33 9.97 8.74
CA ARG A 132 0.68 9.53 7.76
C ARG A 132 1.27 8.18 8.17
N LEU A 133 1.69 8.02 9.41
CA LEU A 133 2.19 6.73 9.93
C LEU A 133 1.11 5.63 9.88
N GLY A 134 -0.14 5.95 10.23
CA GLY A 134 -1.24 4.99 10.14
C GLY A 134 -1.53 4.53 8.70
N ILE A 135 -1.25 5.36 7.68
CA ILE A 135 -1.26 4.92 6.28
C ILE A 135 -0.09 3.97 6.01
N LEU A 136 1.12 4.31 6.45
CA LEU A 136 2.33 3.52 6.21
C LEU A 136 2.25 2.12 6.82
N GLN A 137 1.75 2.01 8.05
CA GLN A 137 1.51 0.73 8.74
C GLN A 137 0.46 -0.15 8.05
N ARG A 138 -0.43 0.43 7.25
CA ARG A 138 -1.38 -0.34 6.44
C ARG A 138 -0.79 -0.80 5.12
N LEU A 139 0.20 -0.07 4.58
CA LEU A 139 0.90 -0.47 3.37
C LEU A 139 1.81 -1.68 3.62
N ARG A 140 2.46 -1.73 4.79
CA ARG A 140 3.30 -2.84 5.22
C ARG A 140 2.98 -3.19 6.66
N LYS A 141 2.61 -4.46 6.88
CA LYS A 141 2.08 -4.96 8.16
C LYS A 141 3.11 -4.96 9.30
N ASP A 142 4.38 -4.67 9.02
CA ASP A 142 5.45 -4.60 10.00
C ASP A 142 5.99 -3.16 10.14
N ASP A 143 6.42 -2.81 11.36
CA ASP A 143 7.05 -1.51 11.65
C ASP A 143 8.58 -1.55 11.51
N GLY A 144 9.14 -2.73 11.22
CA GLY A 144 10.60 -2.94 11.23
C GLY A 144 11.34 -2.07 10.21
N TRP A 145 10.73 -1.83 9.05
CA TRP A 145 11.29 -0.95 8.03
C TRP A 145 11.20 0.53 8.41
N LEU A 146 10.11 0.97 9.06
CA LEU A 146 9.99 2.34 9.57
C LEU A 146 11.07 2.63 10.61
N ARG A 147 11.32 1.69 11.53
CA ARG A 147 12.40 1.82 12.52
C ARG A 147 13.79 1.91 11.88
N ARG A 148 14.06 1.12 10.83
CA ARG A 148 15.33 1.23 10.10
C ARG A 148 15.49 2.60 9.45
N LEU A 149 14.45 3.10 8.77
CA LEU A 149 14.49 4.42 8.14
C LEU A 149 14.55 5.55 9.18
N GLU A 150 13.98 5.34 10.37
CA GLU A 150 14.07 6.27 11.50
C GLU A 150 15.51 6.38 12.00
N GLU A 151 16.23 5.27 12.16
CA GLU A 151 17.65 5.28 12.53
C GLU A 151 18.50 5.99 11.47
N GLU A 152 18.24 5.75 10.18
CA GLU A 152 18.89 6.48 9.09
C GLU A 152 18.61 7.98 9.15
N ALA A 153 17.35 8.37 9.45
CA ALA A 153 16.97 9.76 9.61
C ALA A 153 17.70 10.41 10.80
N LYS A 154 17.82 9.72 11.94
CA LYS A 154 18.59 10.21 13.11
C LYS A 154 20.06 10.38 12.77
N GLN A 155 20.68 9.33 12.22
CA GLN A 155 22.10 9.34 11.85
C GLN A 155 22.44 10.46 10.87
N HIS A 156 21.53 10.75 9.94
CA HIS A 156 21.74 11.77 8.92
C HIS A 156 21.06 13.11 9.22
N GLN A 157 20.50 13.31 10.42
CA GLN A 157 19.81 14.52 10.87
C GLN A 157 18.70 14.98 9.90
N VAL A 158 17.95 14.03 9.37
CA VAL A 158 16.75 14.32 8.57
C VAL A 158 15.61 14.64 9.53
N ASN A 159 14.91 15.76 9.30
CA ASN A 159 13.77 16.14 10.10
C ASN A 159 12.56 15.21 9.89
N LEU A 160 11.54 15.34 10.73
CA LEU A 160 10.32 14.53 10.67
C LEU A 160 9.62 14.60 9.31
N HIS A 161 9.62 15.78 8.67
CA HIS A 161 9.00 15.96 7.37
C HIS A 161 9.68 15.13 6.29
N GLY A 162 11.01 15.22 6.20
CA GLY A 162 11.82 14.41 5.30
C GLY A 162 11.68 12.91 5.58
N PHE A 163 11.67 12.53 6.86
CA PHE A 163 11.47 11.14 7.27
C PHE A 163 10.14 10.58 6.75
N LEU A 164 9.03 11.28 6.99
CA LEU A 164 7.70 10.85 6.55
C LEU A 164 7.61 10.82 5.02
N GLN A 165 8.20 11.81 4.33
CA GLN A 165 8.15 11.87 2.86
C GLN A 165 8.88 10.70 2.20
N VAL A 166 10.08 10.38 2.69
CA VAL A 166 10.84 9.23 2.19
C VAL A 166 10.12 7.93 2.54
N SER A 167 9.60 7.79 3.76
CA SER A 167 8.86 6.59 4.17
C SER A 167 7.62 6.35 3.29
N GLU A 168 6.88 7.40 2.93
CA GLU A 168 5.76 7.32 2.00
C GLU A 168 6.18 6.92 0.60
N ALA A 169 7.30 7.47 0.11
CA ALA A 169 7.84 7.09 -1.17
C ALA A 169 8.25 5.61 -1.19
N VAL A 170 8.92 5.12 -0.15
CA VAL A 170 9.28 3.70 0.02
C VAL A 170 8.03 2.83 0.04
N GLY A 171 7.04 3.16 0.86
CA GLY A 171 5.78 2.42 0.96
C GLY A 171 4.99 2.40 -0.35
N HIS A 172 5.04 3.49 -1.13
CA HIS A 172 4.41 3.56 -2.45
C HIS A 172 5.16 2.71 -3.48
N LEU A 173 6.49 2.80 -3.53
CA LEU A 173 7.32 2.03 -4.44
C LEU A 173 7.16 0.52 -4.21
N SER A 174 7.18 0.07 -2.96
CA SER A 174 7.02 -1.35 -2.65
C SER A 174 5.56 -1.82 -2.77
N GLY A 175 4.63 -1.08 -2.18
CA GLY A 175 3.24 -1.50 -2.05
C GLY A 175 2.40 -1.30 -3.32
N ARG A 176 2.72 -0.31 -4.16
CA ARG A 176 1.94 0.00 -5.37
C ARG A 176 2.68 -0.27 -6.66
N LEU A 177 3.95 0.08 -6.74
CA LEU A 177 4.74 -0.19 -7.96
C LEU A 177 5.37 -1.58 -7.96
N GLY A 178 5.35 -2.31 -6.85
CA GLY A 178 5.86 -3.67 -6.78
C GLY A 178 7.39 -3.76 -6.78
N LEU A 179 8.08 -2.69 -6.38
CA LEU A 179 9.51 -2.77 -6.07
C LEU A 179 9.71 -3.72 -4.88
N ARG A 180 10.76 -4.55 -4.91
CA ARG A 180 11.02 -5.46 -3.79
C ARG A 180 11.25 -4.64 -2.52
N GLU A 181 10.67 -5.08 -1.41
CA GLU A 181 10.72 -4.35 -0.14
C GLU A 181 12.14 -3.96 0.27
N LYS A 182 13.10 -4.90 0.16
CA LYS A 182 14.51 -4.61 0.47
C LYS A 182 15.10 -3.52 -0.45
N GLU A 183 14.80 -3.56 -1.75
CA GLU A 183 15.29 -2.55 -2.69
C GLU A 183 14.65 -1.18 -2.40
N ALA A 184 13.38 -1.15 -2.01
CA ALA A 184 12.70 0.08 -1.60
C ALA A 184 13.30 0.65 -0.30
N ASP A 185 13.57 -0.21 0.69
CA ASP A 185 14.21 0.19 1.95
C ASP A 185 15.62 0.76 1.71
N ASP A 186 16.44 0.07 0.90
CA ASP A 186 17.80 0.50 0.54
C ASP A 186 17.79 1.86 -0.18
N LEU A 187 16.81 2.10 -1.06
CA LEU A 187 16.60 3.41 -1.71
C LEU A 187 16.20 4.50 -0.71
N GLY A 188 15.30 4.18 0.21
CA GLY A 188 14.89 5.10 1.27
C GLY A 188 16.08 5.54 2.12
N ALA A 189 16.87 4.57 2.60
CA ALA A 189 18.09 4.84 3.38
C ALA A 189 19.07 5.74 2.61
N LEU A 190 19.29 5.44 1.32
CA LEU A 190 20.13 6.27 0.45
C LEU A 190 19.61 7.71 0.32
N TRP A 191 18.29 7.90 0.18
CA TRP A 191 17.71 9.25 0.10
C TRP A 191 17.84 10.02 1.41
N MET A 192 17.73 9.36 2.57
CA MET A 192 18.02 9.96 3.88
C MET A 192 19.49 10.35 4.01
N GLN A 193 20.41 9.46 3.64
CA GLN A 193 21.86 9.70 3.65
C GLN A 193 22.23 10.95 2.84
N LYS A 194 21.58 11.13 1.69
CA LYS A 194 21.77 12.28 0.81
C LYS A 194 20.99 13.51 1.23
N ARG A 195 20.21 13.44 2.32
CA ARG A 195 19.32 14.50 2.81
C ARG A 195 18.45 15.04 1.68
N THR A 196 17.89 14.13 0.89
CA THR A 196 17.10 14.47 -0.29
C THR A 196 15.89 15.32 0.13
N PRO A 197 15.74 16.54 -0.40
CA PRO A 197 14.64 17.41 -0.03
C PRO A 197 13.27 16.76 -0.30
N PRO A 198 12.25 16.97 0.55
CA PRO A 198 10.93 16.35 0.40
C PRO A 198 10.27 16.58 -0.97
N ASN A 199 10.45 17.76 -1.56
CA ASN A 199 9.97 18.08 -2.91
C ASN A 199 10.69 17.28 -4.00
N GLU A 200 11.98 16.98 -3.82
CA GLU A 200 12.75 16.16 -4.74
C GLU A 200 12.38 14.67 -4.63
N VAL A 201 12.10 14.16 -3.43
CA VAL A 201 11.63 12.78 -3.24
C VAL A 201 10.39 12.49 -4.11
N ASN A 202 9.43 13.40 -4.14
CA ASN A 202 8.24 13.28 -4.98
C ASN A 202 8.55 13.31 -6.48
N ARG A 203 9.54 14.12 -6.89
CA ARG A 203 10.00 14.17 -8.29
C ARG A 203 10.65 12.84 -8.68
N LEU A 204 11.42 12.22 -7.78
CA LEU A 204 12.04 10.91 -7.99
C LEU A 204 11.01 9.81 -8.15
N VAL A 205 10.02 9.73 -7.26
CA VAL A 205 8.94 8.74 -7.38
C VAL A 205 8.23 8.88 -8.73
N ARG A 206 7.87 10.11 -9.14
CA ARG A 206 7.25 10.36 -10.45
C ARG A 206 8.16 10.03 -11.64
N ALA A 207 9.47 10.15 -11.48
CA ALA A 207 10.41 9.77 -12.51
C ALA A 207 10.49 8.23 -12.63
N ILE A 208 10.50 7.52 -11.51
CA ILE A 208 10.45 6.05 -11.47
C ILE A 208 9.13 5.54 -12.07
N GLU A 209 8.01 6.18 -11.73
CA GLU A 209 6.68 5.86 -12.28
C GLU A 209 6.56 6.05 -13.79
N ARG A 210 7.35 6.98 -14.35
CA ARG A 210 7.43 7.17 -15.80
C ARG A 210 8.33 6.12 -16.43
N GLY A 211 9.52 5.93 -15.87
CA GLY A 211 10.48 4.93 -16.36
C GLY A 211 9.96 3.50 -16.33
N GLN A 212 9.08 3.14 -15.38
CA GLN A 212 8.49 1.79 -15.33
C GLN A 212 7.57 1.47 -16.51
N LYS A 213 7.10 2.47 -17.27
CA LYS A 213 6.29 2.23 -18.47
C LYS A 213 7.12 1.58 -19.57
N GLU A 214 8.43 1.76 -19.49
CA GLU A 214 9.38 1.32 -20.48
C GLU A 214 10.15 0.12 -19.93
N THR A 215 10.65 0.18 -18.69
CA THR A 215 11.44 -0.89 -18.06
C THR A 215 10.81 -1.44 -16.77
N SER A 216 11.46 -2.40 -16.13
CA SER A 216 11.08 -2.84 -14.79
C SER A 216 11.28 -1.74 -13.74
N VAL A 217 10.44 -1.72 -12.71
CA VAL A 217 10.51 -0.73 -11.62
C VAL A 217 11.87 -0.71 -10.93
N SER A 218 12.53 -1.87 -10.78
CA SER A 218 13.87 -1.96 -10.20
C SER A 218 14.92 -1.25 -11.07
N GLU A 219 14.86 -1.44 -12.39
CA GLU A 219 15.77 -0.75 -13.32
C GLU A 219 15.51 0.76 -13.35
N ALA A 220 14.25 1.19 -13.40
CA ALA A 220 13.87 2.59 -13.34
C ALA A 220 14.33 3.26 -12.02
N ALA A 221 14.12 2.58 -10.89
CA ALA A 221 14.52 3.06 -9.57
C ALA A 221 16.03 3.23 -9.44
N ARG A 222 16.81 2.28 -9.93
CA ARG A 222 18.28 2.38 -9.96
C ARG A 222 18.75 3.51 -10.85
N ALA A 223 18.24 3.60 -12.09
CA ALA A 223 18.67 4.62 -13.05
C ALA A 223 18.38 6.05 -12.55
N VAL A 224 17.16 6.28 -12.04
CA VAL A 224 16.75 7.57 -11.48
C VAL A 224 17.61 7.93 -10.26
N THR A 225 17.82 6.98 -9.36
CA THR A 225 18.56 7.24 -8.12
C THR A 225 20.06 7.43 -8.37
N GLU A 226 20.68 6.66 -9.26
CA GLU A 226 22.07 6.88 -9.67
C GLU A 226 22.28 8.26 -10.30
N SER A 227 21.27 8.79 -11.01
CA SER A 227 21.35 10.14 -11.57
C SER A 227 21.42 11.21 -10.48
N VAL A 228 20.62 11.07 -9.41
CA VAL A 228 20.67 11.95 -8.23
C VAL A 228 22.04 11.88 -7.56
N LEU A 229 22.58 10.68 -7.41
CA LEU A 229 23.91 10.49 -6.82
C LEU A 229 25.03 11.18 -7.61
N ARG A 230 24.85 11.34 -8.92
CA ARG A 230 25.81 12.02 -9.80
C ARG A 230 25.55 13.53 -9.93
N GLY A 231 24.59 14.08 -9.19
CA GLY A 231 24.24 15.49 -9.23
C GLY A 231 23.64 15.94 -10.57
N ALA A 232 23.15 15.00 -11.38
CA ALA A 232 22.58 15.30 -12.68
C ALA A 232 21.11 15.74 -12.54
N PRO A 233 20.63 16.64 -13.41
CA PRO A 233 19.22 17.02 -13.48
C PRO A 233 18.32 15.79 -13.61
N LEU A 234 17.14 15.87 -13.00
CA LEU A 234 16.14 14.80 -13.03
C LEU A 234 15.64 14.53 -14.46
N GLU A 235 15.64 15.54 -15.34
CA GLU A 235 15.34 15.36 -16.77
C GLU A 235 16.39 14.49 -17.48
N ASP A 236 17.68 14.66 -17.14
CA ASP A 236 18.77 13.86 -17.69
C ASP A 236 18.76 12.41 -17.17
N ALA A 237 18.15 12.17 -16.01
CA ALA A 237 17.91 10.83 -15.48
C ALA A 237 16.91 10.04 -16.34
N LEU A 238 15.81 10.71 -16.70
CA LEU A 238 14.72 10.14 -17.50
C LEU A 238 15.17 9.84 -18.93
N GLY A 239 15.82 10.81 -19.58
CA GLY A 239 16.36 10.60 -20.93
C GLY A 239 17.45 9.52 -20.99
N ARG A 240 18.12 9.21 -19.87
CA ARG A 240 19.07 8.07 -19.79
C ARG A 240 18.39 6.73 -19.57
N ALA A 241 17.30 6.68 -18.82
CA ALA A 241 16.49 5.46 -18.67
C ALA A 241 15.88 5.07 -20.03
N GLU A 242 15.29 6.05 -20.75
CA GLU A 242 14.76 5.90 -22.11
C GLU A 242 15.84 5.39 -23.10
N LYS A 243 17.02 6.02 -23.12
CA LYS A 243 18.15 5.61 -24.00
C LYS A 243 18.77 4.25 -23.65
N ALA A 244 18.80 3.88 -22.37
CA ALA A 244 19.34 2.59 -21.95
C ALA A 244 18.45 1.43 -22.46
N GLN A 245 17.15 1.67 -22.60
CA GLN A 245 16.20 0.73 -23.17
C GLN A 245 16.28 0.63 -24.68
N GLU A 246 16.33 1.75 -25.40
CA GLU A 246 16.56 1.72 -26.85
C GLU A 246 17.83 0.91 -27.20
N ASN A 247 18.88 1.04 -26.38
CA ASN A 247 20.11 0.28 -26.57
C ASN A 247 19.99 -1.21 -26.22
N LYS A 248 19.14 -1.58 -25.25
CA LYS A 248 18.83 -2.99 -24.94
C LYS A 248 17.98 -3.63 -26.04
N GLU A 249 16.98 -2.93 -26.55
CA GLU A 249 16.15 -3.39 -27.68
C GLU A 249 16.98 -3.53 -28.95
N LYS A 250 17.81 -2.54 -29.28
CA LYS A 250 18.74 -2.60 -30.43
C LYS A 250 19.76 -3.73 -30.31
N LYS A 251 20.24 -4.03 -29.08
CA LYS A 251 21.14 -5.19 -28.85
C LYS A 251 20.41 -6.52 -28.97
N LYS A 252 19.15 -6.60 -28.55
CA LYS A 252 18.34 -7.82 -28.66
C LYS A 252 17.99 -8.12 -30.12
N THR A 253 17.55 -7.13 -30.89
CA THR A 253 17.29 -7.30 -32.33
C THR A 253 18.55 -7.66 -33.11
N ARG A 254 19.70 -7.12 -32.74
CA ARG A 254 20.99 -7.47 -33.37
C ARG A 254 21.46 -8.87 -33.00
N GLY A 255 21.22 -9.32 -31.76
CA GLY A 255 21.47 -10.69 -31.34
C GLY A 255 20.59 -11.69 -32.10
N ASP A 256 19.30 -11.39 -32.24
CA ASP A 256 18.34 -12.22 -32.97
C ASP A 256 18.65 -12.26 -34.50
N GLU A 257 19.19 -11.17 -35.07
CA GLU A 257 19.69 -11.13 -36.45
C GLU A 257 21.00 -11.91 -36.64
N GLU A 258 21.96 -11.78 -35.72
CA GLU A 258 23.23 -12.52 -35.77
C GLU A 258 23.01 -14.03 -35.58
N GLU A 259 22.04 -14.43 -34.74
CA GLU A 259 21.62 -15.82 -34.54
C GLU A 259 20.88 -16.38 -35.77
N ARG A 260 20.04 -15.59 -36.43
CA ARG A 260 19.44 -15.96 -37.73
C ARG A 260 20.47 -16.09 -38.84
N VAL A 261 21.43 -15.17 -38.94
CA VAL A 261 22.49 -15.21 -39.96
C VAL A 261 23.44 -16.40 -39.75
N THR A 262 23.71 -16.79 -38.50
CA THR A 262 24.51 -17.99 -38.21
C THR A 262 23.74 -19.29 -38.46
N GLN A 263 22.42 -19.35 -38.17
CA GLN A 263 21.58 -20.48 -38.57
C GLN A 263 21.46 -20.63 -40.10
N ASP A 264 21.31 -19.53 -40.83
CA ASP A 264 21.18 -19.56 -42.30
C ASP A 264 22.50 -19.94 -42.99
N ARG A 265 23.64 -19.55 -42.41
CA ARG A 265 24.97 -20.02 -42.83
C ARG A 265 25.20 -21.51 -42.55
N SER A 266 24.73 -22.00 -41.40
CA SER A 266 24.81 -23.42 -41.05
C SER A 266 23.97 -24.28 -42.01
N ASN A 267 22.77 -23.82 -42.38
CA ASN A 267 21.92 -24.50 -43.36
C ASN A 267 22.48 -24.50 -44.79
N ARG A 268 23.20 -23.44 -45.21
CA ARG A 268 23.85 -23.40 -46.53
C ARG A 268 25.09 -24.29 -46.66
N GLN A 269 25.72 -24.68 -45.54
CA GLN A 269 26.86 -25.61 -45.56
C GLN A 269 26.44 -27.10 -45.59
N SER A 270 25.15 -27.41 -45.47
CA SER A 270 24.63 -28.78 -45.46
C SER A 270 24.03 -29.28 -46.79
N GLN A 271 24.24 -28.60 -47.91
CA GLN A 271 23.84 -29.11 -49.24
C GLN A 271 25.04 -29.67 -50.02
N PRO A 272 25.17 -30.99 -50.20
CA PRO A 272 26.10 -31.56 -51.15
C PRO A 272 25.55 -31.48 -52.58
N SER A 273 26.38 -30.98 -53.49
CA SER A 273 26.23 -31.06 -54.94
C SER A 273 26.29 -32.51 -55.41
N ALA A 274 25.27 -33.00 -56.12
CA ALA A 274 25.38 -34.21 -56.94
C ALA A 274 24.48 -34.13 -58.17
N ALA A 275 25.13 -34.01 -59.32
CA ALA A 275 24.58 -34.24 -60.64
C ALA A 275 24.43 -35.75 -60.92
N GLU A 276 23.44 -36.07 -61.75
CA GLU A 276 23.32 -37.18 -62.71
C GLU A 276 23.78 -38.61 -62.34
N GLY A 277 22.86 -39.57 -62.49
CA GLY A 277 23.21 -40.99 -62.65
C GLY A 277 22.04 -41.97 -62.58
N ARG A 278 21.36 -42.20 -63.71
CA ARG A 278 20.39 -43.31 -63.90
C ARG A 278 21.06 -44.68 -63.79
N LYS A 279 20.42 -45.66 -63.13
CA LYS A 279 20.10 -47.02 -63.63
C LYS A 279 19.27 -47.82 -62.58
N ASN A 280 18.27 -48.56 -63.07
CA ASN A 280 17.29 -49.43 -62.37
C ASN A 280 17.86 -50.85 -62.04
N PRO A 281 17.04 -51.88 -61.71
CA PRO A 281 16.52 -52.25 -60.38
C PRO A 281 16.78 -53.75 -60.03
N SER A 282 16.50 -54.21 -58.80
CA SER A 282 16.01 -55.60 -58.50
C SER A 282 16.00 -55.93 -57.00
N ASP A 283 14.85 -56.43 -56.54
CA ASP A 283 14.59 -57.59 -55.66
C ASP A 283 15.58 -58.01 -54.55
N ASP A 284 15.08 -58.02 -53.31
CA ASP A 284 14.78 -59.21 -52.46
C ASP A 284 14.75 -58.76 -50.98
N LYS A 285 13.60 -58.77 -50.29
CA LYS A 285 13.07 -59.85 -49.42
C LYS A 285 13.93 -60.22 -48.19
N LYS A 286 13.20 -60.35 -47.07
CA LYS A 286 13.51 -61.01 -45.78
C LYS A 286 14.36 -60.17 -44.80
N ASP A 287 14.09 -60.13 -43.50
CA ASP A 287 13.17 -60.89 -42.66
C ASP A 287 13.00 -60.15 -41.30
N LYS A 288 11.78 -60.24 -40.75
CA LYS A 288 11.42 -60.55 -39.35
C LYS A 288 12.03 -59.75 -38.18
N GLU A 289 11.18 -59.03 -37.46
CA GLU A 289 10.46 -59.51 -36.24
C GLU A 289 11.38 -59.74 -35.03
N SER A 290 11.18 -58.92 -34.00
CA SER A 290 11.32 -59.17 -32.54
C SER A 290 11.70 -57.84 -31.87
N ARG A 291 11.21 -57.40 -30.72
CA ARG A 291 10.31 -57.93 -29.69
C ARG A 291 10.04 -56.77 -28.72
N ASN A 292 8.83 -56.71 -28.17
CA ASN A 292 8.44 -56.34 -26.78
C ASN A 292 9.14 -55.13 -26.12
N ARG A 293 8.49 -54.02 -25.75
CA ARG A 293 7.34 -53.85 -24.82
C ARG A 293 7.39 -54.76 -23.58
N GLU A 294 7.83 -54.17 -22.47
CA GLU A 294 7.47 -54.35 -21.05
C GLU A 294 8.70 -53.87 -20.24
N LYS A 295 8.65 -53.12 -19.14
CA LYS A 295 7.63 -52.65 -18.20
C LYS A 295 8.35 -51.55 -17.39
N GLU A 296 7.78 -50.37 -17.21
CA GLU A 296 7.17 -49.96 -15.93
C GLU A 296 7.78 -50.61 -14.67
N LYS A 297 8.44 -49.81 -13.84
CA LYS A 297 8.10 -49.61 -12.41
C LYS A 297 9.16 -48.75 -11.73
N LYS A 298 8.71 -47.62 -11.16
CA LYS A 298 9.16 -46.91 -9.95
C LYS A 298 8.57 -45.49 -10.07
N ASP A 299 7.79 -44.94 -9.15
CA ASP A 299 7.48 -45.34 -7.79
C ASP A 299 6.10 -44.79 -7.40
N LYS A 300 5.52 -45.46 -6.41
CA LYS A 300 4.47 -44.96 -5.53
C LYS A 300 4.97 -43.78 -4.71
#